data_AF-A0A925HXA7-F1
#
_entry.id   AF-A0A925HXA7-F1
#
_cell.length_a   1.000
_cell.length_b   1.000
_cell.length_c   1.000
_cell.angle_alpha   90.00
_cell.angle_beta   90.00
_cell.angle_gamma   90.00
#
_symmetry.space_group_name_H-M   'P 1'
#
loop_
_entity.id
_entity.type
_entity.pdbx_description
1 polymer ?
#
loop_
_entity_poly.entity_id
_entity_poly.type
_entity_poly.pdbx_seq_one_letter_code
_entity_poly.pdbx_strand_id
1 'polypeptide(L)' 'LAELVGRVDADLTARQVKLLASLGLPTAVSGLDIEALMTAMQRDKKAEQGALRFVLPSRLGSVELVGNIDTGLVRRAWQS' A
#
# COMPACT_ATOMS: atom_id res chain seq x y z
N LEU A 1 1.42 -2.61 3.29
CA LEU A 1 1.73 -3.38 2.07
C LEU A 1 3.22 -3.70 1.92
N ALA A 2 4.15 -2.72 1.94
CA ALA A 2 5.59 -2.98 1.78
C ALA A 2 6.15 -4.00 2.79
N GLU A 3 5.69 -3.96 4.04
CA GLU A 3 5.99 -4.95 5.06
C GLU A 3 5.46 -6.35 4.71
N LEU A 4 4.19 -6.45 4.27
CA LEU A 4 3.57 -7.72 3.90
C LEU A 4 4.24 -8.41 2.70
N VAL A 5 4.89 -7.65 1.82
CA VAL A 5 5.68 -8.19 0.70
C VAL A 5 7.17 -8.34 1.06
N GLY A 6 7.55 -8.14 2.33
CA GLY A 6 8.91 -8.35 2.84
C GLY A 6 9.94 -7.33 2.38
N ARG A 7 9.52 -6.15 1.91
CA ARG A 7 10.46 -5.11 1.42
C ARG A 7 11.03 -4.25 2.52
N VAL A 8 10.30 -4.12 3.63
CA VAL A 8 10.68 -3.33 4.81
C VAL A 8 10.25 -4.08 6.06
N ASP A 9 10.87 -3.79 7.20
CA ASP A 9 10.48 -4.34 8.48
C ASP A 9 9.31 -3.57 9.12
N ALA A 10 8.77 -4.12 10.21
CA ALA A 10 7.70 -3.52 10.98
C ALA A 10 8.14 -2.20 11.66
N ASP A 11 9.41 -2.08 12.01
CA ASP A 11 9.96 -0.87 12.65
C ASP A 11 9.90 0.34 11.72
N LEU A 12 10.20 0.15 10.42
CA LEU A 12 10.06 1.20 9.42
C LEU A 12 8.59 1.60 9.23
N THR A 13 7.67 0.64 9.14
CA THR A 13 6.22 0.91 9.05
C THR A 13 5.75 1.70 10.26
N ALA A 14 6.09 1.25 11.47
CA ALA A 14 5.71 1.90 12.73
C ALA A 14 6.25 3.32 12.82
N ARG A 15 7.49 3.55 12.36
CA ARG A 15 8.08 4.89 12.29
C ARG A 15 7.31 5.82 11.34
N GLN A 16 6.86 5.33 10.18
CA GLN A 16 6.05 6.12 9.24
C GLN A 16 4.70 6.50 9.85
N VAL A 17 4.01 5.54 10.48
CA VAL A 17 2.73 5.78 11.17
C VAL A 17 2.90 6.82 12.27
N LYS A 18 3.94 6.69 13.11
CA LYS A 18 4.22 7.65 14.19
C LYS A 18 4.47 9.06 13.67
N LEU A 19 5.19 9.19 12.55
CA LEU A 19 5.44 10.49 11.91
C LEU A 19 4.14 11.12 11.41
N LEU A 20 3.34 10.38 10.64
CA LEU A 20 2.06 10.86 10.12
C LEU A 20 1.11 11.28 11.26
N ALA A 21 1.04 10.47 12.32
CA ALA A 21 0.27 10.79 13.52
C ALA A 21 0.77 12.06 14.21
N SER A 22 2.09 12.27 14.31
CA SER A 22 2.67 13.49 14.90
C SER A 22 2.37 14.76 14.09
N LEU A 23 2.09 14.60 12.79
CA LEU A 23 1.66 15.67 11.90
C LEU A 23 0.13 15.84 11.88
N GLY A 24 -0.61 15.07 12.68
CA GLY A 24 -2.07 15.09 12.72
C GLY A 24 -2.73 14.48 11.48
N LEU A 25 -2.00 13.68 10.70
CA LEU A 25 -2.52 13.03 9.51
C LEU A 25 -3.17 11.67 9.85
N PRO A 26 -4.30 11.33 9.22
CA PRO A 26 -4.92 10.03 9.41
C PRO A 26 -4.04 8.93 8.82
N THR A 27 -3.84 7.86 9.60
CA THR A 27 -3.05 6.68 9.20
C THR A 27 -3.90 5.45 8.94
N ALA A 28 -5.20 5.51 9.23
CA ALA A 28 -6.19 4.48 8.96
C ALA A 28 -7.50 5.14 8.54
N VAL A 29 -8.28 4.44 7.71
CA VAL A 29 -9.60 4.88 7.26
C VAL A 29 -10.57 3.74 7.49
N SER A 30 -11.68 4.03 8.19
CA SER A 30 -12.73 3.04 8.48
C SER A 30 -13.88 3.14 7.47
N GLY A 31 -14.66 2.06 7.34
CA GLY A 31 -15.87 2.04 6.51
C GLY A 31 -15.61 1.99 5.00
N LEU A 32 -14.41 1.59 4.58
CA LEU A 32 -14.07 1.41 3.17
C LEU A 32 -14.66 0.12 2.60
N ASP A 33 -15.32 0.22 1.45
CA ASP A 33 -15.66 -0.95 0.63
C ASP A 33 -14.41 -1.41 -0.15
N ILE A 34 -13.80 -2.48 0.34
CA ILE A 34 -12.59 -3.06 -0.24
C ILE A 34 -12.81 -3.51 -1.68
N GLU A 35 -13.99 -4.04 -2.04
CA GLU A 35 -14.26 -4.47 -3.41
C GLU A 35 -14.36 -3.28 -4.37
N ALA A 36 -15.01 -2.20 -3.93
CA ALA A 36 -15.08 -0.96 -4.69
C ALA A 36 -13.69 -0.35 -4.89
N LEU A 37 -12.83 -0.35 -3.86
CA LEU A 37 -11.45 0.11 -3.94
C LEU A 37 -10.63 -0.74 -4.93
N MET A 38 -10.68 -2.07 -4.80
CA MET A 38 -9.96 -2.97 -5.69
C MET A 38 -10.41 -2.79 -7.15
N THR A 39 -11.71 -2.62 -7.39
CA THR A 39 -12.27 -2.35 -8.71
C THR A 39 -11.80 -0.99 -9.24
N ALA A 40 -11.78 0.05 -8.40
CA ALA A 40 -11.29 1.38 -8.79
C ALA A 40 -9.82 1.35 -9.18
N MET A 41 -8.97 0.68 -8.38
CA MET A 41 -7.54 0.52 -8.65
C MET A 41 -7.26 -0.24 -9.95
N GLN A 42 -8.10 -1.22 -10.31
CA GLN A 42 -8.00 -1.94 -11.58
C GLN A 42 -8.43 -1.10 -12.78
N ARG A 43 -9.41 -0.20 -12.62
CA ARG A 43 -9.92 0.66 -13.72
C ARG A 43 -8.93 1.75 -14.13
N ASP A 44 -8.23 2.35 -13.18
CA ASP A 44 -7.18 3.35 -13.42
C ASP A 44 -6.07 2.80 -14.36
N LYS A 45 -5.94 1.47 -14.43
CA LYS A 45 -4.86 0.78 -15.12
C LYS A 45 -5.17 0.26 -16.53
N LYS A 46 -6.23 0.71 -17.21
CA LYS A 46 -6.47 0.34 -18.61
C LYS A 46 -5.35 0.76 -19.60
N ALA A 47 -4.34 1.51 -19.15
CA ALA A 47 -3.26 2.03 -19.99
C ALA A 47 -2.00 1.13 -20.13
N GLU A 48 -1.70 0.22 -19.19
CA GLU A 48 -0.45 -0.58 -19.26
C GLU A 48 -0.62 -2.01 -18.69
N GLN A 49 -0.89 -2.97 -19.58
CA GLN A 49 -0.64 -4.42 -19.40
C GLN A 49 -1.15 -5.08 -18.09
N GLY A 50 -2.31 -4.68 -17.58
CA GLY A 50 -3.14 -5.53 -16.68
C GLY A 50 -2.70 -5.74 -15.23
N ALA A 51 -1.43 -5.52 -14.84
CA ALA A 51 -0.94 -5.90 -13.49
C ALA A 51 -0.66 -4.72 -12.53
N LEU A 52 -1.44 -4.55 -11.45
CA LEU A 52 -1.31 -3.45 -10.48
C LEU A 52 0.15 -3.12 -10.11
N ARG A 53 0.50 -1.84 -10.14
CA ARG A 53 1.82 -1.32 -9.74
C ARG A 53 1.66 -0.38 -8.56
N PHE A 54 2.55 -0.49 -7.58
CA PHE A 54 2.55 0.29 -6.35
C PHE A 54 3.92 0.92 -6.15
N VAL A 55 3.94 2.17 -5.71
CA VAL A 55 5.18 2.76 -5.20
C VAL A 55 5.34 2.29 -3.76
N LEU A 56 6.36 1.46 -3.51
CA LEU A 56 6.63 0.90 -2.20
C LEU A 56 8.03 1.26 -1.73
N PRO A 57 8.22 1.61 -0.44
CA PRO A 57 9.55 1.76 0.12
C PRO A 57 10.34 0.45 0.05
N SER A 58 11.64 0.55 -0.28
CA SER A 58 12.62 -0.55 -0.17
C SER A 58 13.57 -0.34 1.01
N ARG A 59 13.75 0.92 1.43
CA ARG A 59 14.46 1.33 2.65
C ARG A 59 14.08 2.77 2.97
N LEU A 60 14.51 3.27 4.13
CA LEU A 60 14.33 4.68 4.47
C LEU A 60 14.91 5.58 3.38
N GLY A 61 14.10 6.50 2.86
CA GLY A 61 14.50 7.44 1.81
C GLY A 61 14.57 6.86 0.39
N SER A 62 14.14 5.62 0.16
CA SER A 62 14.14 4.99 -1.15
C SER A 62 12.83 4.23 -1.43
N VAL A 63 12.23 4.49 -2.59
CA VAL A 63 11.00 3.86 -3.06
C VAL A 63 11.20 3.32 -4.46
N GLU A 64 10.49 2.24 -4.78
CA GLU A 64 10.52 1.60 -6.09
C GLU A 64 9.10 1.33 -6.57
N LEU A 65 8.93 1.29 -7.90
CA LEU A 65 7.68 0.87 -8.52
C LEU A 65 7.64 -0.65 -8.58
N VAL A 66 6.73 -1.25 -7.81
CA VAL A 66 6.58 -2.70 -7.66
C VAL A 66 5.30 -3.15 -8.34
N GLY A 67 5.43 -3.96 -9.38
CA GLY A 67 4.30 -4.61 -10.06
C GLY A 67 4.07 -6.05 -9.62
N ASN A 68 3.04 -6.68 -10.17
CA ASN A 68 2.75 -8.12 -10.00
C ASN A 68 2.58 -8.56 -8.53
N ILE A 69 2.06 -7.68 -7.68
CA ILE A 69 1.75 -8.03 -6.29
C ILE A 69 0.46 -8.84 -6.25
N ASP A 70 0.46 -9.94 -5.48
CA ASP A 70 -0.74 -10.73 -5.23
C ASP A 70 -1.86 -9.84 -4.68
N THR A 71 -3.01 -9.84 -5.35
CA THR A 71 -4.19 -9.09 -4.94
C THR A 71 -4.69 -9.45 -3.54
N GLY A 72 -4.45 -10.67 -3.05
CA GLY A 72 -4.73 -11.08 -1.68
C GLY A 72 -3.87 -10.34 -0.64
N LEU A 73 -2.61 -10.01 -0.98
CA LEU A 73 -1.77 -9.16 -0.13
C LEU A 73 -2.24 -7.70 -0.14
N VAL A 74 -2.69 -7.21 -1.28
CA VAL A 74 -3.27 -5.86 -1.40
C VAL A 74 -4.54 -5.75 -0.55
N ARG A 75 -5.43 -6.74 -0.62
CA ARG A 75 -6.65 -6.79 0.20
C ARG A 75 -6.35 -6.79 1.69
N ARG A 76 -5.41 -7.64 2.13
CA ARG A 76 -4.97 -7.68 3.54
C ARG A 76 -4.41 -6.34 4.02
N ALA A 77 -3.66 -5.64 3.16
CA ALA A 77 -3.10 -4.33 3.50
C ALA A 77 -4.16 -3.24 3.73
N TRP A 78 -5.37 -3.39 3.18
CA TRP A 78 -6.48 -2.46 3.41
C TRP A 78 -7.36 -2.85 4.61
N GLN A 79 -7.20 -4.06 5.14
CA GLN A 79 -7.96 -4.57 6.28
C GLN A 79 -7.23 -4.38 7.63
N SER A 80 -5.95 -4.02 7.60
CA SER A 80 -5.12 -3.68 8.76
C SER A 80 -5.23 -2.20 9.10
#